data_AF-A0A963JFL8-F1
#
_entry.id   AF-A0A963JFL8-F1
#
_cell.length_a   1.000
_cell.length_b   1.000
_cell.length_c   1.000
_cell.angle_alpha   90.00
_cell.angle_beta   90.00
_cell.angle_gamma   90.00
#
_symmetry.space_group_name_H-M   'P 1'
#
loop_
_entity.id
_entity.type
_entity.pdbx_description
1 polymer ?
#
loop_
_entity_poly.entity_id
_entity_poly.type
_entity_poly.pdbx_seq_one_letter_code
_entity_poly.pdbx_strand_id
1 'polypeptide(L)'
;AGADATALASSTLRQAWDDDPQPELLPALEQIERSDATGEASAVDRLRLDHLERQPSLAAASAVLALDTGRWRADTRERLLRAVQRGALPLQRYRCAACGFEAQQYFWQCPGCQGWDSFPPRRLEAG
;
A
#
# COMPACT_ATOMS: atom_id res chain seq x y z
N ALA A 1 -18.03 16.35 -25.77
CA ALA A 1 -18.62 16.44 -24.42
C ALA A 1 -18.12 15.32 -23.51
N GLY A 2 -18.49 14.05 -23.73
CA GLY A 2 -18.01 12.94 -22.88
C GLY A 2 -16.51 12.65 -22.99
N ALA A 3 -15.96 12.62 -24.21
CA ALA A 3 -14.53 12.38 -24.44
C ALA A 3 -13.62 13.48 -23.85
N ASP A 4 -14.05 14.74 -23.93
CA ASP A 4 -13.29 15.88 -23.39
C ASP A 4 -13.23 15.83 -21.85
N ALA A 5 -14.31 15.40 -21.21
CA ALA A 5 -14.38 15.24 -19.75
C ALA A 5 -13.50 14.08 -19.26
N THR A 6 -13.49 12.94 -19.97
CA THR A 6 -12.60 11.81 -19.64
C THR A 6 -11.12 12.16 -19.79
N ALA A 7 -10.77 12.91 -20.85
CA ALA A 7 -9.40 13.37 -21.05
C ALA A 7 -8.92 14.30 -19.92
N LEU A 8 -9.78 15.25 -19.50
CA LEU A 8 -9.49 16.14 -18.37
C LEU A 8 -9.39 15.38 -17.03
N ALA A 9 -10.29 14.42 -16.79
CA ALA A 9 -10.22 13.59 -15.59
C ALA A 9 -8.94 12.74 -15.54
N SER A 10 -8.56 12.15 -16.67
CA SER A 10 -7.32 11.37 -16.83
C SER A 10 -6.09 12.22 -16.53
N SER A 11 -5.97 13.40 -17.13
CA SER A 11 -4.83 14.29 -16.90
C SER A 11 -4.74 14.75 -15.44
N THR A 12 -5.88 15.12 -14.84
CA THR A 12 -5.95 15.57 -13.44
C THR A 12 -5.52 14.47 -12.48
N LEU A 13 -6.02 13.24 -12.67
CA LEU A 13 -5.69 12.12 -11.79
C LEU A 13 -4.24 11.67 -11.96
N ARG A 14 -3.70 11.68 -13.19
CA ARG A 14 -2.28 11.36 -13.43
C ARG A 14 -1.37 12.38 -12.76
N GLN A 15 -1.69 13.67 -12.88
CA GLN A 15 -0.93 14.71 -12.21
C GLN A 15 -0.94 14.53 -10.69
N ALA A 16 -2.12 14.31 -10.09
CA ALA A 16 -2.22 14.06 -8.65
C ALA A 16 -1.40 12.83 -8.21
N TRP A 17 -1.38 11.78 -9.03
CA TRP A 17 -0.63 10.57 -8.77
C TRP A 17 0.89 10.72 -8.97
N ASP A 18 1.32 11.55 -9.93
CA ASP A 18 2.72 11.91 -10.12
C ASP A 18 3.25 12.77 -8.97
N ASP A 19 2.41 13.68 -8.44
CA ASP A 19 2.74 14.52 -7.29
C ASP A 19 2.80 13.70 -5.99
N ASP A 20 1.82 12.84 -5.75
CA ASP A 20 1.73 11.98 -4.58
C ASP A 20 0.98 10.66 -4.90
N PRO A 21 1.70 9.53 -5.10
CA PRO A 21 1.12 8.27 -5.55
C PRO A 21 0.38 7.56 -4.42
N GLN A 22 -0.75 8.12 -3.98
CA GLN A 22 -1.62 7.55 -2.96
C GLN A 22 -2.37 6.31 -3.51
N PRO A 23 -2.53 5.25 -2.69
CA PRO A 23 -3.13 4.00 -3.14
C PRO A 23 -4.59 4.13 -3.60
N GLU A 24 -5.33 5.14 -3.11
CA GLU A 24 -6.72 5.41 -3.47
C GLU A 24 -6.87 5.94 -4.91
N LEU A 25 -5.81 6.50 -5.49
CA LEU A 25 -5.81 7.01 -6.88
C LEU A 25 -5.69 5.88 -7.90
N LEU A 26 -5.07 4.75 -7.53
CA LEU A 26 -4.84 3.61 -8.42
C LEU A 26 -6.15 3.08 -9.05
N PRO A 27 -7.21 2.72 -8.29
CA PRO A 27 -8.43 2.18 -8.91
C PRO A 27 -9.11 3.15 -9.88
N ALA A 28 -9.05 4.46 -9.62
CA ALA A 28 -9.59 5.48 -10.51
C ALA A 28 -8.81 5.57 -11.83
N LEU A 29 -7.48 5.57 -11.76
CA LEU A 29 -6.61 5.53 -12.95
C LEU A 29 -6.83 4.24 -13.75
N GLU A 30 -6.92 3.08 -13.08
CA GLU A 30 -7.22 1.82 -13.76
C GLU A 30 -8.59 1.83 -14.46
N GLN A 31 -9.59 2.46 -13.86
CA GLN A 31 -10.92 2.59 -14.48
C GLN A 31 -10.85 3.41 -15.77
N ILE A 32 -10.08 4.49 -15.78
CA ILE A 32 -9.87 5.32 -16.97
C ILE A 32 -9.13 4.54 -18.05
N GLU A 33 -8.02 3.87 -17.71
CA GLU A 33 -7.24 3.04 -18.65
C GLU A 33 -8.09 1.93 -19.31
N ARG A 34 -9.00 1.31 -18.56
CA ARG A 34 -9.93 0.31 -19.10
C ARG A 34 -11.01 0.92 -20.00
N SER A 35 -11.38 2.17 -19.75
CA SER A 35 -12.44 2.87 -20.51
C SER A 35 -11.94 3.43 -21.84
N ASP A 36 -10.63 3.63 -21.98
CA ASP A 36 -10.02 3.99 -23.26
C ASP A 36 -10.16 2.82 -24.24
N ALA A 37 -10.59 3.11 -25.48
CA ALA A 37 -10.93 2.09 -26.48
C ALA A 37 -9.76 1.19 -26.89
N THR A 38 -8.53 1.61 -26.57
CA THR A 38 -7.30 0.85 -26.73
C THR A 38 -7.01 -0.10 -25.57
N GLY A 39 -7.89 -0.20 -24.57
CA GLY A 39 -7.76 -0.87 -23.26
C GLY A 39 -7.05 -2.22 -23.26
N GLU A 40 -5.74 -2.19 -23.49
CA GLU A 40 -4.87 -3.34 -23.41
C GLU A 40 -4.70 -3.64 -21.92
N ALA A 41 -4.95 -4.89 -21.52
CA ALA A 41 -4.59 -5.38 -20.18
C ALA A 41 -3.14 -4.99 -19.80
N SER A 42 -2.25 -4.84 -20.80
CA SER A 42 -0.88 -4.37 -20.66
C SER A 42 -0.72 -2.97 -20.02
N ALA A 43 -1.67 -2.05 -20.22
CA ALA A 43 -1.59 -0.69 -19.67
C ALA A 43 -1.86 -0.69 -18.16
N VAL A 44 -2.92 -1.38 -17.74
CA VAL A 44 -3.27 -1.55 -16.32
C VAL A 44 -2.17 -2.30 -15.57
N ASP A 45 -1.61 -3.36 -16.16
CA ASP A 45 -0.50 -4.11 -15.57
C ASP A 45 0.73 -3.22 -15.33
N ARG A 46 1.10 -2.39 -16.32
CA ARG A 46 2.19 -1.43 -16.19
C ARG A 46 1.94 -0.40 -15.10
N LEU A 47 0.71 0.11 -15.01
CA LEU A 47 0.31 1.06 -13.98
C LEU A 47 0.45 0.45 -12.57
N ARG A 48 0.00 -0.79 -12.37
CA ARG A 48 0.16 -1.50 -11.09
C ARG A 48 1.62 -1.68 -10.70
N LEU A 49 2.45 -2.09 -11.66
CA LEU A 49 3.88 -2.29 -11.44
C LEU A 49 4.60 -0.97 -11.12
N ASP A 50 4.28 0.13 -11.82
CA ASP A 50 4.83 1.46 -11.54
C ASP A 50 4.36 1.97 -10.17
N HIS A 51 3.09 1.74 -9.82
CA HIS A 51 2.57 2.12 -8.51
C HIS A 51 3.24 1.37 -7.36
N LEU A 52 3.47 0.05 -7.48
CA LEU A 52 4.24 -0.71 -6.49
C LEU A 52 5.68 -0.20 -6.37
N GLU A 53 6.27 0.25 -7.48
CA GLU A 53 7.60 0.82 -7.51
C GLU A 53 7.69 2.14 -6.76
N ARG A 54 6.76 3.06 -6.99
CA ARG A 54 6.72 4.38 -6.34
C ARG A 54 6.25 4.30 -4.89
N GLN A 55 5.21 3.50 -4.63
CA GLN A 55 4.54 3.39 -3.34
C GLN A 55 4.36 1.91 -2.93
N PRO A 56 5.38 1.28 -2.32
CA PRO A 56 5.31 -0.12 -1.91
C PRO A 56 4.45 -0.27 -0.64
N SER A 57 3.15 -0.34 -0.86
CA SER A 57 2.10 -0.56 0.14
C SER A 57 1.47 -1.95 -0.01
N LEU A 58 0.74 -2.41 1.03
CA LEU A 58 0.00 -3.67 0.94
C LEU A 58 -1.06 -3.65 -0.18
N ALA A 59 -1.71 -2.51 -0.40
CA ALA A 59 -2.67 -2.33 -1.48
C ALA A 59 -2.01 -2.48 -2.87
N ALA A 60 -0.88 -1.80 -3.08
CA ALA A 60 -0.11 -1.91 -4.33
C ALA A 60 0.40 -3.34 -4.55
N ALA A 61 0.89 -4.00 -3.49
CA ALA A 61 1.33 -5.39 -3.56
C ALA A 61 0.19 -6.33 -3.93
N SER A 62 -0.98 -6.16 -3.33
CA SER A 62 -2.18 -6.95 -3.65
C SER A 62 -2.58 -6.79 -5.12
N ALA A 63 -2.54 -5.58 -5.66
CA ALA A 63 -2.86 -5.31 -7.06
C ALA A 63 -1.88 -6.01 -8.03
N VAL A 64 -0.58 -6.02 -7.73
CA VAL A 64 0.43 -6.71 -8.54
C VAL A 64 0.36 -8.23 -8.40
N LEU A 65 0.06 -8.75 -7.20
CA LEU A 65 -0.13 -10.19 -6.97
C LEU A 65 -1.32 -10.76 -7.74
N ALA A 66 -2.30 -9.93 -8.11
CA ALA A 66 -3.42 -10.32 -8.96
C ALA A 66 -3.04 -10.48 -10.45
N LEU A 67 -1.82 -10.11 -10.84
CA LEU A 67 -1.30 -10.31 -12.19
C LEU A 67 -0.69 -11.71 -12.35
N ASP A 68 -0.74 -12.24 -13.56
CA ASP A 68 0.06 -13.41 -13.92
C ASP A 68 1.56 -13.13 -13.67
N THR A 69 2.26 -14.08 -13.09
CA THR A 69 3.70 -13.94 -12.78
C THR A 69 4.56 -13.68 -14.02
N GLY A 70 4.10 -14.12 -15.20
CA GLY A 70 4.73 -13.80 -16.48
C GLY A 70 4.68 -12.30 -16.87
N ARG A 71 3.85 -11.50 -16.20
CA ARG A 71 3.79 -10.04 -16.37
C ARG A 71 4.74 -9.28 -15.45
N TRP A 72 5.34 -9.96 -14.47
CA TRP A 72 6.20 -9.32 -13.49
C TRP A 72 7.53 -8.89 -14.12
N ARG A 73 8.03 -7.73 -13.70
CA ARG A 73 9.42 -7.30 -13.96
C ARG A 73 10.38 -8.09 -13.07
N ALA A 74 11.67 -8.14 -13.46
CA ALA A 74 12.70 -8.91 -12.76
C ALA A 74 12.81 -8.57 -11.25
N ASP A 75 12.56 -7.32 -10.88
CA ASP A 75 12.67 -6.77 -9.52
C ASP A 75 11.33 -6.74 -8.75
N THR A 76 10.24 -7.23 -9.35
CA THR A 76 8.90 -7.22 -8.75
C THR A 76 8.88 -7.95 -7.41
N ARG A 77 9.61 -9.06 -7.31
CA ARG A 77 9.68 -9.86 -6.09
C ARG A 77 10.26 -9.06 -4.92
N GLU A 78 11.38 -8.37 -5.12
CA GLU A 78 12.01 -7.53 -4.11
C GLU A 78 11.07 -6.40 -3.67
N ARG A 79 10.33 -5.80 -4.61
CA ARG A 79 9.37 -4.73 -4.30
C ARG A 79 8.17 -5.24 -3.51
N LEU A 80 7.63 -6.41 -3.85
CA LEU A 80 6.59 -7.07 -3.08
C LEU A 80 7.06 -7.35 -1.65
N LEU A 81 8.28 -7.88 -1.48
CA LEU A 81 8.86 -8.11 -0.16
C LEU A 81 8.98 -6.82 0.65
N ARG A 82 9.42 -5.72 0.04
CA ARG A 82 9.49 -4.41 0.72
C ARG A 82 8.11 -3.92 1.14
N ALA A 83 7.10 -4.06 0.27
CA ALA A 83 5.74 -3.65 0.58
C ALA A 83 5.16 -4.44 1.78
N VAL A 84 5.37 -5.76 1.80
CA VAL A 84 4.97 -6.63 2.91
C VAL A 84 5.69 -6.24 4.20
N GLN A 85 7.01 -6.03 4.15
CA GLN A 85 7.79 -5.62 5.33
C GLN A 85 7.32 -4.27 5.89
N ARG A 86 7.06 -3.28 5.03
CA ARG A 86 6.53 -1.97 5.44
C ARG A 86 5.15 -2.11 6.08
N GLY A 87 4.26 -2.89 5.47
CA GLY A 87 2.91 -3.14 6.01
C GLY A 87 2.91 -3.94 7.31
N ALA A 88 3.89 -4.81 7.51
CA ALA A 88 4.00 -5.62 8.73
C ALA A 88 4.61 -4.84 9.91
N LEU A 89 5.40 -3.79 9.68
CA LEU A 89 6.11 -3.07 10.73
C LEU A 89 5.19 -2.52 11.85
N PRO A 90 4.02 -1.90 11.56
CA PRO A 90 3.08 -1.46 12.59
C PRO A 90 2.53 -2.60 13.45
N LEU A 91 2.42 -3.82 12.89
CA LEU A 91 1.93 -5.01 13.59
C LEU A 91 2.97 -5.60 14.55
N GLN A 92 4.23 -5.17 14.43
CA GLN A 92 5.31 -5.62 15.31
C GLN A 92 5.40 -4.80 16.61
N ARG A 93 4.47 -3.85 16.84
CA ARG A 93 4.48 -2.98 18.03
C ARG A 93 3.98 -3.70 19.27
N TYR A 94 4.63 -3.42 20.39
CA TYR A 94 4.14 -3.77 21.73
C TYR A 94 3.07 -2.77 22.15
N ARG A 95 1.95 -3.24 22.70
CA ARG A 95 0.89 -2.38 23.25
C ARG A 95 0.64 -2.71 24.71
N CYS A 96 0.68 -1.68 25.55
CA CYS A 96 0.38 -1.81 26.97
C CYS A 96 -1.10 -2.20 27.17
N ALA A 97 -1.36 -3.29 27.89
CA ALA A 97 -2.72 -3.74 28.18
C ALA A 97 -3.47 -2.82 29.18
N ALA A 98 -2.75 -2.03 29.96
CA ALA A 98 -3.33 -1.13 30.96
C ALA A 98 -3.76 0.23 30.38
N CYS A 99 -2.95 0.83 29.50
CA CYS A 99 -3.22 2.19 28.99
C CYS A 99 -3.17 2.34 27.46
N GLY A 100 -2.84 1.27 26.72
CA GLY A 100 -2.79 1.30 25.26
C GLY A 100 -1.54 1.95 24.65
N PHE A 101 -0.55 2.36 25.44
CA PHE A 101 0.72 2.90 24.91
C PHE A 101 1.42 1.91 23.98
N GLU A 102 1.88 2.38 22.81
CA GLU A 102 2.52 1.56 21.78
C GLU A 102 4.02 1.86 21.60
N ALA A 103 4.85 0.81 21.60
CA ALA A 103 6.31 0.91 21.45
C ALA A 103 6.85 -0.09 20.42
N GLN A 104 7.96 0.25 19.76
CA GLN A 104 8.67 -0.67 18.87
C GLN A 104 9.60 -1.64 19.62
N GLN A 105 10.05 -1.26 20.82
CA GLN A 105 10.88 -2.09 21.69
C GLN A 105 10.14 -2.44 22.99
N TYR A 106 10.55 -3.52 23.63
CA TYR A 106 9.97 -3.95 24.90
C TYR A 106 10.46 -3.05 26.03
N PHE A 107 9.55 -2.62 26.89
CA PHE A 107 9.86 -1.87 28.11
C PHE A 107 9.31 -2.64 29.32
N TRP A 108 10.17 -2.90 30.30
CA TRP A 108 9.75 -3.52 31.57
C TRP A 108 8.76 -2.64 32.35
N GLN A 109 8.97 -1.32 32.29
CA GLN A 109 8.07 -0.31 32.85
C GLN A 109 7.44 0.51 31.72
N CYS A 110 6.11 0.58 31.67
CA CYS A 110 5.39 1.31 30.64
C CYS A 110 5.60 2.84 30.77
N PRO A 111 6.09 3.54 29.72
CA PRO A 111 6.24 5.01 29.77
C PRO A 111 4.92 5.79 29.94
N GLY A 112 3.78 5.21 29.53
CA GLY A 112 2.47 5.87 29.60
C GLY A 112 1.82 5.81 30.98
N CYS A 113 1.74 4.64 31.61
CA CYS A 113 1.08 4.44 32.91
C CYS A 113 2.01 4.12 34.07
N GLN A 114 3.32 3.98 33.81
CA GLN A 114 4.34 3.58 34.79
C GLN A 114 4.16 2.19 35.41
N GLY A 115 3.22 1.39 34.89
CA GLY A 115 3.01 0.00 35.29
C GLY A 115 4.15 -0.93 34.87
N TRP A 116 4.36 -1.97 35.66
CA TRP A 116 5.33 -3.04 35.38
C TRP A 116 4.66 -4.22 34.68
N ASP A 117 5.40 -4.95 33.86
CA ASP A 117 4.94 -6.18 33.19
C ASP A 117 3.60 -6.02 32.45
N SER A 118 3.36 -4.81 31.91
CA SER A 118 2.07 -4.43 31.33
C SER A 118 1.97 -4.71 29.82
N PHE A 119 3.03 -5.28 29.23
CA PHE A 119 3.08 -5.64 27.82
C PHE A 119 2.91 -7.16 27.68
N PRO A 120 1.76 -7.64 27.16
CA PRO A 120 1.55 -9.06 26.97
C PRO A 120 2.55 -9.63 25.93
N PRO A 121 2.91 -10.93 26.04
CA PRO A 121 3.86 -11.56 25.12
C PRO A 121 3.31 -11.73 23.69
N ARG A 122 2.00 -11.54 23.50
CA ARG A 122 1.39 -11.51 22.17
C ARG A 122 1.57 -10.12 21.55
N ARG A 123 2.22 -10.07 20.40
CA ARG A 123 2.19 -8.90 19.52
C ARG A 123 0.77 -8.66 19.02
N LEU A 124 0.48 -7.40 18.69
CA LEU A 124 -0.76 -7.04 18.03
C LEU A 124 -0.74 -7.63 16.61
N GLU A 125 -1.26 -8.83 16.45
CA GLU A 125 -1.56 -9.32 15.11
C GLU A 125 -2.69 -8.47 14.52
N ALA A 126 -2.64 -8.18 13.22
CA ALA A 126 -3.70 -7.43 12.54
C ALA A 126 -5.02 -8.16 12.74
N GLY A 127 -5.96 -7.53 13.45
CA GLY A 127 -7.36 -7.92 13.50
C GLY A 127 -8.12 -7.37 12.30
#